data_AF-A0A956TXX4-F1
#
_entry.id   AF-A0A956TXX4-F1
#
_cell.length_a   1.000
_cell.length_b   1.000
_cell.length_c   1.000
_cell.angle_alpha   90.00
_cell.angle_beta   90.00
_cell.angle_gamma   90.00
#
_symmetry.space_group_name_H-M   'P 1'
#
loop_
_entity.id
_entity.type
_entity.pdbx_description
1 polymer ?
#
loop_
_entity_poly.entity_id
_entity_poly.type
_entity_poly.pdbx_seq_one_letter_code
_entity_poly.pdbx_strand_id
1 'polypeptide(L)'
;QDVKNRLKKMGMQVMADRQVGWSISDRWAYQDVALKGWVLGCPPDYFSKDGQIWNFPIIDPAKLFDANGQLDRTAPGTQLLERLYRKIFSENTGVRIDHTLGLIDPWVYPKDAPTTKDGTRLFSSPTHDTLKQYSRIKPDDINKDKAPDSGEWVKQAAMTEARVRAYGVLIDQLILPLAKAAGIDKNKLIFEDLGAITAPTATVLKKRGLSAIRVTQFINPHDPQDMHRGKNVPAHHWLTPGTHDNPALYNWVTDMFIRPPDTMKHDEWAKRNRIICSDCNTICMAT
;
A
#
# COMPACT_ATOMS: atom_id res chain seq x y z
N GLN A 1 19.56 -4.41 20.26
CA GLN A 1 20.73 -3.64 19.78
C GLN A 1 21.89 -4.53 19.30
N ASP A 2 22.25 -5.60 20.02
CA ASP A 2 23.40 -6.44 19.68
C ASP A 2 23.32 -7.08 18.27
N VAL A 3 22.18 -7.67 17.90
CA VAL A 3 21.96 -8.25 16.56
C VAL A 3 22.18 -7.22 15.44
N LYS A 4 21.61 -6.01 15.57
CA LYS A 4 21.74 -4.93 14.58
C LYS A 4 23.20 -4.47 14.45
N ASN A 5 23.94 -4.42 15.55
CA ASN A 5 25.36 -4.09 15.54
C ASN A 5 26.18 -5.17 14.82
N ARG A 6 25.86 -6.46 15.03
CA ARG A 6 26.51 -7.58 14.31
C ARG A 6 26.23 -7.54 12.81
N LEU A 7 24.96 -7.35 12.41
CA LEU A 7 24.57 -7.21 11.01
C LEU A 7 25.28 -6.04 10.34
N LYS A 8 25.38 -4.89 11.02
CA LYS A 8 26.13 -3.73 10.53
C LYS A 8 27.61 -4.03 10.30
N LYS A 9 28.27 -4.78 11.21
CA LYS A 9 29.67 -5.22 11.03
C LYS A 9 29.84 -6.14 9.82
N MET A 10 28.79 -6.86 9.43
CA MET A 10 28.74 -7.71 8.23
C MET A 10 28.34 -6.94 6.96
N GLY A 11 28.13 -5.62 7.03
CA GLY A 11 27.65 -4.82 5.89
C GLY A 11 26.17 -5.06 5.54
N MET A 12 25.42 -5.77 6.38
CA MET A 12 24.00 -6.04 6.16
C MET A 12 23.13 -4.90 6.68
N GLN A 13 22.11 -4.55 5.89
CA GLN A 13 21.08 -3.59 6.27
C GLN A 13 19.89 -4.29 6.93
N VAL A 14 19.20 -3.58 7.82
CA VAL A 14 17.96 -4.03 8.45
C VAL A 14 16.82 -3.17 7.90
N MET A 15 15.90 -3.82 7.18
CA MET A 15 14.62 -3.23 6.81
C MET A 15 13.56 -3.61 7.82
N ALA A 16 12.89 -2.62 8.39
CA ALA A 16 11.70 -2.84 9.21
C ALA A 16 10.44 -2.76 8.36
N ASP A 17 9.33 -3.19 8.94
CA ASP A 17 8.00 -3.06 8.34
C ASP A 17 7.11 -2.24 9.28
N ARG A 18 6.60 -1.09 8.79
CA ARG A 18 5.67 -0.25 9.53
C ARG A 18 4.26 -0.62 9.11
N GLN A 19 3.58 -1.39 9.97
CA GLN A 19 2.18 -1.78 9.78
C GLN A 19 1.27 -0.55 9.68
N VAL A 20 0.17 -0.66 8.93
CA VAL A 20 -0.84 0.40 8.92
C VAL A 20 -1.66 0.46 10.23
N GLY A 21 -1.76 -0.69 10.90
CA GLY A 21 -2.55 -0.87 12.11
C GLY A 21 -1.96 -0.28 13.39
N TRP A 22 -2.82 -0.21 14.40
CA TRP A 22 -2.51 0.21 15.77
C TRP A 22 -2.37 -1.01 16.67
N SER A 23 -1.39 -0.98 17.58
CA SER A 23 -1.27 -2.00 18.63
C SER A 23 -2.47 -1.95 19.58
N ILE A 24 -2.75 -3.04 20.31
CA ILE A 24 -3.83 -3.08 21.30
C ILE A 24 -3.66 -1.95 22.34
N SER A 25 -2.44 -1.68 22.77
CA SER A 25 -2.13 -0.60 23.70
C SER A 25 -2.41 0.79 23.12
N ASP A 26 -2.05 1.02 21.85
CA ASP A 26 -2.35 2.30 21.19
C ASP A 26 -3.86 2.50 21.03
N ARG A 27 -4.59 1.43 20.69
CA ARG A 27 -6.07 1.48 20.60
C ARG A 27 -6.69 1.86 21.94
N TRP A 28 -6.16 1.35 23.05
CA TRP A 28 -6.64 1.69 24.39
C TRP A 28 -6.27 3.13 24.78
N ALA A 29 -5.04 3.56 24.53
CA ALA A 29 -4.52 4.85 24.97
C ALA A 29 -5.01 6.05 24.14
N TYR A 30 -5.29 5.85 22.85
CA TYR A 30 -5.58 6.93 21.90
C TYR A 30 -6.99 6.83 21.30
N GLN A 31 -7.98 6.37 22.07
CA GLN A 31 -9.36 6.18 21.60
C GLN A 31 -10.00 7.46 21.02
N ASP A 32 -9.62 8.63 21.53
CA ASP A 32 -10.17 9.93 21.11
C ASP A 32 -9.47 10.53 19.88
N VAL A 33 -8.40 9.89 19.42
CA VAL A 33 -7.72 10.22 18.17
C VAL A 33 -8.40 9.55 16.98
N ALA A 34 -9.10 8.43 17.22
CA ALA A 34 -9.75 7.65 16.17
C ALA A 34 -11.03 8.31 15.64
N LEU A 35 -11.25 8.21 14.33
CA LEU A 35 -12.50 8.59 13.67
C LEU A 35 -13.63 7.68 14.18
N LYS A 36 -14.61 8.28 14.87
CA LYS A 36 -15.70 7.50 15.48
C LYS A 36 -16.61 6.90 14.39
N GLY A 37 -17.01 5.64 14.60
CA GLY A 37 -17.93 4.91 13.71
C GLY A 37 -17.29 4.30 12.46
N TRP A 38 -16.04 4.65 12.14
CA TRP A 38 -15.34 4.19 10.94
C TRP A 38 -14.02 3.52 11.30
N VAL A 39 -13.69 2.47 10.56
CA VAL A 39 -12.43 1.73 10.71
C VAL A 39 -11.79 1.48 9.35
N LEU A 40 -10.49 1.25 9.36
CA LEU A 40 -9.70 0.93 8.18
C LEU A 40 -9.91 -0.53 7.77
N GLY A 41 -9.97 -0.78 6.46
CA GLY A 41 -9.94 -2.11 5.86
C GLY A 41 -9.35 -2.11 4.46
N CYS A 42 -9.52 -3.23 3.76
CA CYS A 42 -9.25 -3.34 2.32
C CYS A 42 -10.57 -3.46 1.56
N PRO A 43 -10.74 -2.84 0.38
CA PRO A 43 -11.83 -3.20 -0.54
C PRO A 43 -11.69 -4.66 -1.00
N PRO A 44 -12.67 -5.19 -1.78
CA PRO A 44 -12.50 -6.44 -2.49
C PRO A 44 -11.20 -6.47 -3.29
N ASP A 45 -10.46 -7.56 -3.19
CA ASP A 45 -9.14 -7.72 -3.82
C ASP A 45 -8.87 -9.18 -4.21
N TYR A 46 -7.62 -9.47 -4.57
CA TYR A 46 -7.18 -10.81 -4.96
C TYR A 46 -7.40 -11.86 -3.86
N PHE A 47 -7.38 -11.46 -2.59
CA PHE A 47 -7.48 -12.37 -1.44
C PHE A 47 -8.92 -12.56 -0.96
N SER A 48 -9.77 -11.54 -1.12
CA SER A 48 -11.14 -11.58 -0.62
C SER A 48 -12.12 -10.85 -1.54
N LYS A 49 -13.18 -11.55 -1.96
CA LYS A 49 -14.29 -10.98 -2.73
C LYS A 49 -15.17 -10.03 -1.90
N ASP A 50 -15.19 -10.21 -0.58
CA ASP A 50 -15.94 -9.36 0.35
C ASP A 50 -15.08 -8.24 0.96
N GLY A 51 -13.82 -8.15 0.51
CA GLY A 51 -12.76 -7.32 1.08
C GLY A 51 -12.26 -7.84 2.43
N GLN A 52 -11.39 -7.07 3.09
CA GLN A 52 -10.69 -7.52 4.30
C GLN A 52 -11.04 -6.67 5.52
N ILE A 53 -11.63 -7.31 6.53
CA ILE A 53 -11.96 -6.72 7.82
C ILE A 53 -10.70 -6.70 8.70
N TRP A 54 -10.05 -5.54 8.78
CA TRP A 54 -8.90 -5.37 9.67
C TRP A 54 -9.24 -4.80 11.04
N ASN A 55 -10.38 -4.10 11.12
CA ASN A 55 -10.90 -3.43 12.31
C ASN A 55 -9.84 -2.57 13.03
N PHE A 56 -8.95 -1.91 12.27
CA PHE A 56 -7.99 -0.95 12.80
C PHE A 56 -8.65 0.43 12.89
N PRO A 57 -8.46 1.17 14.00
CA PRO A 57 -8.85 2.57 14.02
C PRO A 57 -8.11 3.35 12.93
N ILE A 58 -8.79 4.31 12.34
CA ILE A 58 -8.18 5.34 11.50
C ILE A 58 -8.17 6.66 12.27
N ILE A 59 -7.09 7.44 12.15
CA ILE A 59 -7.02 8.74 12.81
C ILE A 59 -8.05 9.67 12.17
N ASP A 60 -8.82 10.38 12.99
CA ASP A 60 -9.71 11.45 12.52
C ASP A 60 -8.87 12.54 11.82
N PRO A 61 -9.17 12.89 10.55
CA PRO A 61 -8.44 13.95 9.85
C PRO A 61 -8.41 15.29 10.60
N ALA A 62 -9.43 15.60 11.42
CA ALA A 62 -9.45 16.80 12.26
C ALA A 62 -8.44 16.74 13.44
N LYS A 63 -7.85 15.57 13.70
CA LYS A 63 -6.76 15.35 14.67
C LYS A 63 -5.40 15.19 13.99
N LEU A 64 -5.32 15.47 12.68
CA LEU A 64 -4.09 15.47 11.89
C LEU A 64 -3.82 16.81 11.24
N PHE A 65 -4.86 17.44 10.70
CA PHE A 65 -4.70 18.56 9.79
C PHE A 65 -5.29 19.85 10.35
N ASP A 66 -4.65 20.96 10.01
CA ASP A 66 -5.17 22.30 10.25
C ASP A 66 -6.31 22.64 9.26
N ALA A 67 -6.88 23.85 9.39
CA ALA A 67 -7.95 24.33 8.53
C ALA A 67 -7.57 24.42 7.03
N ASN A 68 -6.26 24.44 6.71
CA ASN A 68 -5.73 24.47 5.35
C ASN A 68 -5.34 23.07 4.84
N GLY A 69 -5.65 22.02 5.60
CA GLY A 69 -5.30 20.64 5.27
C GLY A 69 -3.80 20.33 5.40
N GLN A 70 -3.02 21.19 6.06
CA GLN A 70 -1.61 20.94 6.35
C GLN A 70 -1.48 20.19 7.68
N LEU A 71 -0.34 19.54 7.92
CA LEU A 71 -0.14 18.77 9.13
C LEU A 71 -0.07 19.69 10.37
N ASP A 72 -1.03 19.57 11.29
CA ASP A 72 -1.00 20.24 12.58
C ASP A 72 -0.14 19.45 13.57
N ARG A 73 1.03 19.97 13.91
CA ARG A 73 1.99 19.33 14.84
C ARG A 73 1.51 19.31 16.30
N THR A 74 0.52 20.12 16.64
CA THR A 74 -0.07 20.16 17.99
C THR A 74 -1.19 19.13 18.15
N ALA A 75 -1.77 18.68 17.03
CA ALA A 75 -2.86 17.72 17.05
C ALA A 75 -2.41 16.34 17.57
N PRO A 76 -3.23 15.67 18.41
CA PRO A 76 -2.82 14.43 19.07
C PRO A 76 -2.60 13.28 18.09
N GLY A 77 -3.30 13.25 16.96
CA GLY A 77 -3.09 12.25 15.91
C GLY A 77 -1.75 12.41 15.21
N THR A 78 -1.34 13.65 14.95
CA THR A 78 0.00 13.95 14.41
C THR A 78 1.09 13.51 15.37
N GLN A 79 0.95 13.84 16.66
CA GLN A 79 1.92 13.44 17.68
C GLN A 79 2.05 11.92 17.80
N LEU A 80 0.94 11.18 17.70
CA LEU A 80 0.95 9.72 17.68
C LEU A 80 1.73 9.19 16.46
N LEU A 81 1.39 9.60 15.25
CA LEU A 81 2.12 9.16 14.04
C LEU A 81 3.59 9.55 14.10
N GLU A 82 3.91 10.76 14.55
CA GLU A 82 5.27 11.23 14.69
C GLU A 82 6.08 10.33 15.63
N ARG A 83 5.52 9.92 16.79
CA ARG A 83 6.18 8.99 17.71
C ARG A 83 6.43 7.63 17.05
N LEU A 84 5.44 7.07 16.34
CA LEU A 84 5.54 5.77 15.70
C LEU A 84 6.62 5.77 14.59
N TYR A 85 6.61 6.77 13.71
CA TYR A 85 7.59 6.89 12.63
C TYR A 85 8.99 7.25 13.15
N ARG A 86 9.11 8.18 14.12
CA ARG A 86 10.40 8.48 14.76
C ARG A 86 11.02 7.23 15.37
N LYS A 87 10.22 6.43 16.09
CA LYS A 87 10.70 5.21 16.73
C LYS A 87 11.23 4.21 15.69
N ILE A 88 10.43 3.88 14.67
CA ILE A 88 10.84 2.88 13.68
C ILE A 88 12.04 3.36 12.84
N PHE A 89 12.11 4.65 12.50
CA PHE A 89 13.27 5.17 11.77
C PHE A 89 14.54 5.24 12.63
N SER A 90 14.43 5.56 13.92
CA SER A 90 15.61 5.66 14.79
C SER A 90 16.36 4.34 15.00
N GLU A 91 15.74 3.20 14.71
CA GLU A 91 16.30 1.88 14.99
C GLU A 91 16.66 1.06 13.75
N ASN A 92 16.34 1.53 12.54
CA ASN A 92 16.44 0.73 11.32
C ASN A 92 17.15 1.48 10.19
N THR A 93 17.64 0.77 9.19
CA THR A 93 18.37 1.37 8.06
C THR A 93 17.50 1.60 6.83
N GLY A 94 16.33 0.96 6.78
CA GLY A 94 15.28 1.12 5.78
C GLY A 94 13.95 0.66 6.36
N VAL A 95 12.84 1.05 5.74
CA VAL A 95 11.50 0.69 6.24
C VAL A 95 10.54 0.48 5.06
N ARG A 96 9.86 -0.67 5.02
CA ARG A 96 8.66 -0.86 4.24
C ARG A 96 7.49 -0.18 4.95
N ILE A 97 6.80 0.72 4.26
CA ILE A 97 5.57 1.34 4.73
C ILE A 97 4.41 0.51 4.20
N ASP A 98 3.78 -0.23 5.09
CA ASP A 98 2.64 -1.07 4.80
C ASP A 98 1.41 -0.23 4.45
N HIS A 99 0.63 -0.71 3.49
CA HIS A 99 -0.62 -0.13 3.01
C HIS A 99 -0.54 1.37 2.78
N THR A 100 0.32 1.80 1.84
CA THR A 100 0.53 3.24 1.57
C THR A 100 -0.75 3.95 1.13
N LEU A 101 -1.67 3.21 0.50
CA LEU A 101 -3.01 3.70 0.18
C LEU A 101 -3.74 4.19 1.45
N GLY A 102 -3.51 3.57 2.60
CA GLY A 102 -4.04 3.97 3.91
C GLY A 102 -3.58 5.34 4.41
N LEU A 103 -2.44 5.84 3.90
CA LEU A 103 -1.90 7.16 4.22
C LEU A 103 -2.35 8.22 3.22
N ILE A 104 -2.61 7.82 1.98
CA ILE A 104 -2.92 8.72 0.87
C ILE A 104 -4.42 8.87 0.71
N ASP A 105 -5.15 7.75 0.59
CA ASP A 105 -6.58 7.68 0.34
C ASP A 105 -7.19 6.37 0.92
N PRO A 106 -7.34 6.31 2.26
CA PRO A 106 -7.66 5.08 2.96
C PRO A 106 -9.04 4.55 2.63
N TRP A 107 -9.14 3.23 2.53
CA TRP A 107 -10.44 2.55 2.48
C TRP A 107 -11.02 2.39 3.88
N VAL A 108 -12.20 2.94 4.10
CA VAL A 108 -12.90 2.91 5.38
C VAL A 108 -14.29 2.30 5.24
N TYR A 109 -14.74 1.63 6.29
CA TYR A 109 -16.08 1.06 6.37
C TYR A 109 -16.66 1.26 7.79
N PRO A 110 -17.99 1.18 7.96
CA PRO A 110 -18.61 1.27 9.28
C PRO A 110 -18.11 0.16 10.20
N LYS A 111 -17.79 0.49 11.45
CA LYS A 111 -17.14 -0.42 12.42
C LYS A 111 -17.84 -1.78 12.57
N ASP A 112 -19.16 -1.79 12.51
CA ASP A 112 -19.98 -2.99 12.75
C ASP A 112 -20.48 -3.63 11.45
N ALA A 113 -19.95 -3.23 10.28
CA ALA A 113 -20.33 -3.81 9.01
C ALA A 113 -19.81 -5.26 8.88
N PRO A 114 -20.60 -6.18 8.30
CA PRO A 114 -20.23 -7.60 8.18
C PRO A 114 -19.18 -7.87 7.09
N THR A 115 -18.96 -6.92 6.18
CA THR A 115 -17.95 -6.95 5.11
C THR A 115 -17.43 -5.54 4.86
N THR A 116 -16.36 -5.41 4.07
CA THR A 116 -15.78 -4.11 3.71
C THR A 116 -16.10 -3.68 2.28
N LYS A 117 -16.83 -4.51 1.52
CA LYS A 117 -17.19 -4.28 0.11
C LYS A 117 -17.94 -2.96 -0.12
N ASP A 118 -18.80 -2.58 0.83
CA ASP A 118 -19.63 -1.37 0.76
C ASP A 118 -18.94 -0.17 1.43
N GLY A 119 -17.62 -0.27 1.67
CA GLY A 119 -16.80 0.82 2.17
C GLY A 119 -16.57 1.93 1.14
N THR A 120 -15.71 2.88 1.49
CA THR A 120 -15.41 4.03 0.63
C THR A 120 -14.02 4.60 0.89
N ARG A 121 -13.58 5.54 0.05
CA ARG A 121 -12.25 6.18 0.14
C ARG A 121 -12.31 7.49 0.93
N LEU A 122 -11.75 7.54 2.14
CA LEU A 122 -11.94 8.66 3.08
C LEU A 122 -11.68 10.04 2.45
N PHE A 123 -10.64 10.18 1.65
CA PHE A 123 -10.29 11.47 1.02
C PHE A 123 -10.85 11.61 -0.40
N SER A 124 -11.52 10.59 -0.95
CA SER A 124 -12.08 10.57 -2.30
C SER A 124 -13.57 10.27 -2.35
N SER A 125 -14.33 10.59 -1.29
CA SER A 125 -15.78 10.37 -1.24
C SER A 125 -16.59 11.68 -1.18
N PRO A 126 -16.58 12.49 -2.26
CA PRO A 126 -17.14 13.86 -2.26
C PRO A 126 -18.66 13.92 -2.15
N THR A 127 -19.36 12.81 -2.38
CA THR A 127 -20.81 12.71 -2.32
C THR A 127 -21.31 11.96 -1.09
N HIS A 128 -20.42 11.43 -0.25
CA HIS A 128 -20.80 10.61 0.90
C HIS A 128 -21.37 11.47 2.03
N ASP A 129 -22.48 11.07 2.63
CA ASP A 129 -23.24 11.91 3.58
C ASP A 129 -22.41 12.43 4.74
N THR A 130 -21.66 11.53 5.40
CA THR A 130 -20.86 11.85 6.60
C THR A 130 -19.38 12.16 6.31
N LEU A 131 -18.81 11.59 5.24
CA LEU A 131 -17.36 11.65 4.95
C LEU A 131 -16.98 12.70 3.91
N LYS A 132 -17.94 13.30 3.17
CA LYS A 132 -17.67 14.33 2.15
C LYS A 132 -16.85 15.51 2.67
N GLN A 133 -16.97 15.84 3.96
CA GLN A 133 -16.21 16.91 4.61
C GLN A 133 -14.69 16.67 4.58
N TYR A 134 -14.24 15.42 4.46
CA TYR A 134 -12.84 15.06 4.36
C TYR A 134 -12.36 14.93 2.91
N SER A 135 -13.27 14.97 1.93
CA SER A 135 -12.90 14.75 0.53
C SER A 135 -12.02 15.87 -0.02
N ARG A 136 -10.98 15.49 -0.77
CA ARG A 136 -10.03 16.38 -1.44
C ARG A 136 -10.39 16.64 -2.90
N ILE A 137 -11.49 16.06 -3.36
CA ILE A 137 -12.01 16.16 -4.73
C ILE A 137 -13.48 16.59 -4.71
N LYS A 138 -14.05 16.86 -5.88
CA LYS A 138 -15.45 17.23 -6.08
C LYS A 138 -16.21 16.10 -6.79
N PRO A 139 -17.55 16.09 -6.76
CA PRO A 139 -18.34 15.06 -7.43
C PRO A 139 -18.08 14.89 -8.94
N ASP A 140 -17.61 15.94 -9.63
CA ASP A 140 -17.29 15.83 -11.06
C ASP A 140 -15.93 15.18 -11.33
N ASP A 141 -15.08 15.04 -10.31
CA ASP A 141 -13.76 14.43 -10.42
C ASP A 141 -13.80 12.89 -10.34
N ILE A 142 -14.92 12.30 -9.93
CA ILE A 142 -15.09 10.84 -9.86
C ILE A 142 -15.62 10.26 -11.18
N ASN A 143 -15.24 9.02 -11.48
CA ASN A 143 -15.84 8.23 -12.54
C ASN A 143 -17.11 7.56 -12.01
N LYS A 144 -18.28 8.03 -12.44
CA LYS A 144 -19.59 7.56 -11.96
C LYS A 144 -19.91 6.13 -12.37
N ASP A 145 -19.22 5.61 -13.39
CA ASP A 145 -19.41 4.24 -13.89
C ASP A 145 -18.51 3.22 -13.18
N LYS A 146 -17.68 3.68 -12.22
CA LYS A 146 -16.77 2.85 -11.45
C LYS A 146 -17.18 2.88 -10.00
N ALA A 147 -17.04 1.75 -9.31
CA ALA A 147 -17.24 1.68 -7.87
C ALA A 147 -16.04 2.29 -7.12
N PRO A 148 -16.20 2.74 -5.85
CA PRO A 148 -15.14 3.41 -5.10
C PRO A 148 -13.87 2.59 -4.85
N ASP A 149 -13.98 1.26 -4.91
CA ASP A 149 -12.87 0.32 -4.78
C ASP A 149 -11.97 0.29 -6.02
N SER A 150 -12.49 0.70 -7.18
CA SER A 150 -11.76 0.74 -8.44
C SER A 150 -10.59 1.73 -8.42
N GLY A 151 -9.46 1.34 -9.03
CA GLY A 151 -8.34 2.26 -9.28
C GLY A 151 -8.72 3.46 -10.18
N GLU A 152 -9.79 3.33 -10.95
CA GLU A 152 -10.33 4.36 -11.85
C GLU A 152 -11.40 5.25 -11.18
N TRP A 153 -11.70 5.04 -9.90
CA TRP A 153 -12.71 5.80 -9.16
C TRP A 153 -12.48 7.32 -9.26
N VAL A 154 -11.24 7.77 -9.08
CA VAL A 154 -10.84 9.16 -9.26
C VAL A 154 -10.26 9.35 -10.65
N LYS A 155 -10.79 10.29 -11.42
CA LYS A 155 -10.28 10.60 -12.76
C LYS A 155 -8.84 11.09 -12.68
N GLN A 156 -7.95 10.58 -13.54
CA GLN A 156 -6.56 11.03 -13.60
C GLN A 156 -6.43 12.55 -13.85
N ALA A 157 -7.32 13.12 -14.65
CA ALA A 157 -7.37 14.56 -14.93
C ALA A 157 -7.68 15.43 -13.69
N ALA A 158 -8.26 14.84 -12.64
CA ALA A 158 -8.51 15.53 -11.39
C ALA A 158 -7.22 15.78 -10.57
N MET A 159 -6.11 15.09 -10.87
CA MET A 159 -4.87 15.15 -10.09
C MET A 159 -4.00 16.36 -10.41
N THR A 160 -4.46 17.56 -10.04
CA THR A 160 -3.68 18.81 -10.11
C THR A 160 -2.52 18.81 -9.11
N GLU A 161 -1.51 19.67 -9.31
CA GLU A 161 -0.39 19.80 -8.37
C GLU A 161 -0.84 20.06 -6.92
N ALA A 162 -1.88 20.89 -6.74
CA ALA A 162 -2.42 21.20 -5.43
C ALA A 162 -3.03 19.96 -4.76
N ARG A 163 -3.79 19.14 -5.51
CA ARG A 163 -4.36 17.89 -5.01
C ARG A 163 -3.27 16.86 -4.73
N VAL A 164 -2.27 16.73 -5.60
CA VAL A 164 -1.12 15.83 -5.36
C VAL A 164 -0.36 16.20 -4.09
N ARG A 165 -0.23 17.50 -3.77
CA ARG A 165 0.30 17.95 -2.47
C ARG A 165 -0.62 17.59 -1.33
N ALA A 166 -1.93 17.87 -1.45
CA ALA A 166 -2.92 17.56 -0.42
C ALA A 166 -2.96 16.05 -0.09
N TYR A 167 -3.01 15.19 -1.10
CA TYR A 167 -2.97 13.74 -0.95
C TYR A 167 -1.68 13.22 -0.31
N GLY A 168 -0.54 13.88 -0.59
CA GLY A 168 0.76 13.50 -0.07
C GLY A 168 1.20 14.19 1.23
N VAL A 169 0.32 14.93 1.92
CA VAL A 169 0.71 15.74 3.11
C VAL A 169 1.45 14.91 4.16
N LEU A 170 0.97 13.72 4.51
CA LEU A 170 1.64 12.85 5.49
C LEU A 170 3.02 12.41 5.02
N ILE A 171 3.17 12.11 3.72
CA ILE A 171 4.45 11.72 3.15
C ILE A 171 5.43 12.89 3.20
N ASP A 172 5.00 14.08 2.78
CA ASP A 172 5.85 15.25 2.60
C ASP A 172 6.23 15.93 3.92
N GLN A 173 5.31 15.99 4.88
CA GLN A 173 5.46 16.80 6.09
C GLN A 173 5.81 15.98 7.34
N LEU A 174 5.61 14.66 7.27
CA LEU A 174 5.91 13.74 8.35
C LEU A 174 6.93 12.69 7.94
N ILE A 175 6.59 11.78 7.02
CA ILE A 175 7.37 10.55 6.79
C ILE A 175 8.76 10.86 6.22
N LEU A 176 8.85 11.58 5.09
CA LEU A 176 10.13 11.88 4.46
C LEU A 176 11.04 12.76 5.33
N PRO A 177 10.55 13.83 6.00
CA PRO A 177 11.37 14.59 6.94
C PRO A 177 11.89 13.76 8.11
N LEU A 178 11.06 12.89 8.69
CA LEU A 178 11.47 12.03 9.81
C LEU A 178 12.51 10.98 9.38
N ALA A 179 12.32 10.35 8.22
CA ALA A 179 13.29 9.41 7.66
C ALA A 179 14.63 10.10 7.41
N LYS A 180 14.60 11.28 6.76
CA LYS A 180 15.80 12.10 6.52
C LYS A 180 16.51 12.47 7.82
N ALA A 181 15.76 12.89 8.85
CA ALA A 181 16.32 13.23 10.16
C ALA A 181 16.99 12.02 10.85
N ALA A 182 16.52 10.80 10.58
CA ALA A 182 17.13 9.56 11.04
C ALA A 182 18.28 9.06 10.14
N GLY A 183 18.64 9.81 9.08
CA GLY A 183 19.68 9.40 8.12
C GLY A 183 19.24 8.30 7.14
N ILE A 184 17.93 8.07 7.00
CA ILE A 184 17.37 7.12 6.04
C ILE A 184 17.03 7.88 4.76
N ASP A 185 17.76 7.55 3.69
CA ASP A 185 17.46 8.05 2.35
C ASP A 185 16.11 7.51 1.85
N LYS A 186 15.37 8.31 1.07
CA LYS A 186 14.04 7.92 0.57
C LYS A 186 14.06 6.63 -0.26
N ASN A 187 15.18 6.30 -0.90
CA ASN A 187 15.33 5.07 -1.69
C ASN A 187 15.45 3.81 -0.81
N LYS A 188 15.58 3.98 0.52
CA LYS A 188 15.52 2.90 1.51
C LYS A 188 14.14 2.78 2.16
N LEU A 189 13.17 3.56 1.69
CA LEU A 189 11.77 3.43 2.03
C LEU A 189 11.05 2.71 0.89
N ILE A 190 10.21 1.75 1.22
CA ILE A 190 9.44 1.00 0.23
C ILE A 190 7.96 1.20 0.55
N PHE A 191 7.24 1.88 -0.32
CA PHE A 191 5.83 2.19 -0.12
C PHE A 191 4.98 1.09 -0.74
N GLU A 192 4.41 0.22 0.07
CA GLU A 192 3.57 -0.84 -0.48
C GLU A 192 2.29 -0.25 -1.11
N ASP A 193 2.11 -0.52 -2.41
CA ASP A 193 1.08 0.00 -3.30
C ASP A 193 0.32 -1.14 -4.01
N LEU A 194 0.10 -2.28 -3.36
CA LEU A 194 -0.63 -3.40 -3.95
C LEU A 194 -2.14 -3.14 -3.97
N GLY A 195 -2.85 -3.96 -4.75
CA GLY A 195 -4.29 -3.87 -4.95
C GLY A 195 -4.70 -2.81 -5.99
N ALA A 196 -5.91 -2.28 -5.85
CA ALA A 196 -6.43 -1.27 -6.76
C ALA A 196 -5.76 0.10 -6.49
N ILE A 197 -4.69 0.38 -7.25
CA ILE A 197 -3.95 1.64 -7.16
C ILE A 197 -4.78 2.77 -7.75
N THR A 198 -5.19 3.70 -6.91
CA THR A 198 -5.98 4.86 -7.33
C THR A 198 -5.10 5.96 -7.93
N ALA A 199 -5.70 6.81 -8.78
CA ALA A 199 -5.00 7.96 -9.37
C ALA A 199 -4.29 8.86 -8.33
N PRO A 200 -4.87 9.16 -7.15
CA PRO A 200 -4.15 9.86 -6.07
C PRO A 200 -2.86 9.16 -5.65
N THR A 201 -2.92 7.87 -5.31
CA THR A 201 -1.75 7.10 -4.85
C THR A 201 -0.68 7.00 -5.92
N ALA A 202 -1.05 6.57 -7.14
CA ALA A 202 -0.12 6.44 -8.25
C ALA A 202 0.59 7.77 -8.55
N THR A 203 -0.16 8.87 -8.57
CA THR A 203 0.40 10.19 -8.88
C THR A 203 1.30 10.70 -7.76
N VAL A 204 0.91 10.48 -6.49
CA VAL A 204 1.72 10.89 -5.32
C VAL A 204 3.08 10.20 -5.30
N LEU A 205 3.10 8.88 -5.50
CA LEU A 205 4.35 8.09 -5.52
C LEU A 205 5.23 8.48 -6.70
N LYS A 206 4.65 8.54 -7.92
CA LYS A 206 5.37 8.88 -9.15
C LYS A 206 6.02 10.25 -9.08
N LYS A 207 5.28 11.27 -8.65
CA LYS A 207 5.77 12.66 -8.54
C LYS A 207 6.95 12.81 -7.56
N ARG A 208 7.04 11.93 -6.56
CA ARG A 208 8.09 11.95 -5.55
C ARG A 208 9.23 10.97 -5.86
N GLY A 209 9.07 10.14 -6.90
CA GLY A 209 10.00 9.07 -7.25
C GLY A 209 10.20 8.11 -6.08
N LEU A 210 9.11 7.68 -5.45
CA LEU A 210 9.15 6.78 -4.29
C LEU A 210 9.13 5.33 -4.75
N SER A 211 9.94 4.51 -4.08
CA SER A 211 9.94 3.06 -4.28
C SER A 211 8.60 2.47 -3.87
N ALA A 212 8.26 1.37 -4.52
CA ALA A 212 7.05 0.58 -4.26
C ALA A 212 7.36 -0.90 -4.48
N ILE A 213 6.39 -1.79 -4.29
CA ILE A 213 6.65 -3.24 -4.28
C ILE A 213 6.02 -3.93 -5.49
N ARG A 214 6.75 -4.87 -6.10
CA ARG A 214 6.26 -5.73 -7.18
C ARG A 214 6.43 -7.19 -6.77
N VAL A 215 5.34 -7.95 -6.86
CA VAL A 215 5.27 -9.34 -6.39
C VAL A 215 4.98 -10.24 -7.57
N THR A 216 5.94 -11.05 -8.01
CA THR A 216 5.80 -11.80 -9.27
C THR A 216 4.68 -12.85 -9.21
N GLN A 217 4.30 -13.33 -8.04
CA GLN A 217 3.15 -14.22 -7.87
C GLN A 217 1.79 -13.59 -8.25
N PHE A 218 1.69 -12.25 -8.33
CA PHE A 218 0.47 -11.56 -8.78
C PHE A 218 0.43 -11.28 -10.28
N ILE A 219 1.44 -11.70 -11.03
CA ILE A 219 1.51 -11.43 -12.46
C ILE A 219 0.27 -11.97 -13.18
N ASN A 220 -0.37 -11.13 -14.00
CA ASN A 220 -1.24 -11.61 -15.07
C ASN A 220 -0.36 -12.02 -16.26
N PRO A 221 -0.22 -13.32 -16.56
CA PRO A 221 0.68 -13.76 -17.61
C PRO A 221 0.20 -13.37 -19.02
N HIS A 222 -1.09 -13.11 -19.19
CA HIS A 222 -1.70 -12.71 -20.46
C HIS A 222 -1.54 -11.22 -20.76
N ASP A 223 -1.17 -10.42 -19.76
CA ASP A 223 -0.87 -9.01 -19.94
C ASP A 223 0.65 -8.80 -20.07
N PRO A 224 1.17 -8.44 -21.27
CA PRO A 224 2.58 -8.14 -21.44
C PRO A 224 3.02 -6.85 -20.72
N GLN A 225 2.07 -5.99 -20.35
CA GLN A 225 2.28 -4.72 -19.63
C GLN A 225 2.05 -4.84 -18.13
N ASP A 226 1.76 -6.04 -17.62
CA ASP A 226 1.55 -6.27 -16.18
C ASP A 226 2.73 -5.71 -15.36
N MET A 227 2.39 -4.94 -14.33
CA MET A 227 3.36 -4.21 -13.51
C MET A 227 4.25 -5.11 -12.66
N HIS A 228 3.83 -6.35 -12.38
CA HIS A 228 4.59 -7.34 -11.60
C HIS A 228 5.55 -8.16 -12.46
N ARG A 229 5.52 -7.99 -13.79
CA ARG A 229 6.47 -8.64 -14.69
C ARG A 229 7.85 -8.00 -14.54
N GLY A 230 8.87 -8.80 -14.21
CA GLY A 230 10.23 -8.31 -13.95
C GLY A 230 10.77 -7.31 -14.98
N LYS A 231 10.58 -7.56 -16.28
CA LYS A 231 11.01 -6.66 -17.37
C LYS A 231 10.37 -5.26 -17.33
N ASN A 232 9.19 -5.15 -16.73
CA ASN A 232 8.41 -3.91 -16.62
C ASN A 232 8.69 -3.19 -15.29
N VAL A 233 9.44 -3.78 -14.36
CA VAL A 233 9.69 -3.22 -13.03
C VAL A 233 10.79 -2.16 -13.09
N PRO A 234 10.49 -0.89 -12.75
CA PRO A 234 11.53 0.13 -12.66
C PRO A 234 12.57 -0.20 -11.57
N ALA A 235 13.84 0.12 -11.83
CA ALA A 235 14.98 -0.25 -10.98
C ALA A 235 14.92 0.24 -9.52
N HIS A 236 14.10 1.26 -9.22
CA HIS A 236 13.95 1.79 -7.87
C HIS A 236 12.84 1.09 -7.07
N HIS A 237 12.06 0.19 -7.66
CA HIS A 237 11.07 -0.63 -6.94
C HIS A 237 11.68 -1.89 -6.34
N TRP A 238 11.06 -2.39 -5.27
CA TRP A 238 11.41 -3.69 -4.70
C TRP A 238 10.64 -4.80 -5.43
N LEU A 239 11.37 -5.65 -6.15
CA LEU A 239 10.84 -6.88 -6.73
C LEU A 239 11.04 -8.06 -5.77
N THR A 240 9.99 -8.83 -5.52
CA THR A 240 10.03 -10.06 -4.73
C THR A 240 9.20 -11.16 -5.40
N PRO A 241 9.56 -12.45 -5.26
CA PRO A 241 8.72 -13.55 -5.75
C PRO A 241 7.33 -13.56 -5.10
N GLY A 242 7.29 -13.33 -3.79
CA GLY A 242 6.12 -13.42 -2.92
C GLY A 242 6.30 -12.57 -1.68
N THR A 243 5.23 -12.44 -0.89
CA THR A 243 5.22 -11.81 0.44
C THR A 243 4.89 -12.86 1.51
N HIS A 244 4.78 -12.43 2.76
CA HIS A 244 4.34 -13.30 3.86
C HIS A 244 2.84 -13.67 3.77
N ASP A 245 2.04 -12.93 3.00
CA ASP A 245 0.62 -13.22 2.76
C ASP A 245 0.42 -14.23 1.61
N ASN A 246 1.48 -14.51 0.85
CA ASN A 246 1.42 -15.46 -0.26
C ASN A 246 1.79 -16.87 0.21
N PRO A 247 1.25 -17.92 -0.45
CA PRO A 247 1.81 -19.25 -0.30
C PRO A 247 3.29 -19.24 -0.71
N ALA A 248 4.08 -20.06 -0.02
CA ALA A 248 5.48 -20.28 -0.39
C ALA A 248 5.61 -20.58 -1.89
N LEU A 249 6.67 -20.07 -2.52
CA LEU A 249 6.87 -20.20 -3.97
C LEU A 249 6.72 -21.64 -4.46
N TYR A 250 7.24 -22.61 -3.71
CA TYR A 250 7.10 -24.04 -4.01
C TYR A 250 5.64 -24.49 -4.10
N ASN A 251 4.80 -24.09 -3.15
CA ASN A 251 3.37 -24.43 -3.14
C ASN A 251 2.64 -23.75 -4.30
N TRP A 252 2.93 -22.46 -4.55
CA TRP A 252 2.34 -21.72 -5.66
C TRP A 252 2.68 -22.34 -7.03
N VAL A 253 3.95 -22.71 -7.25
CA VAL A 253 4.38 -23.43 -8.46
C VAL A 253 3.72 -24.80 -8.53
N THR A 254 3.65 -25.54 -7.43
CA THR A 254 3.00 -26.86 -7.38
C THR A 254 1.51 -26.76 -7.74
N ASP A 255 0.79 -25.78 -7.20
CA ASP A 255 -0.61 -25.55 -7.54
C ASP A 255 -0.78 -25.14 -9.02
N MET A 256 0.19 -24.42 -9.59
CA MET A 256 0.20 -24.08 -11.01
C MET A 256 0.51 -25.23 -11.97
N PHE A 257 1.25 -26.27 -11.56
CA PHE A 257 1.75 -27.28 -12.50
C PHE A 257 1.36 -28.72 -12.17
N ILE A 258 1.00 -29.01 -10.92
CA ILE A 258 0.84 -30.39 -10.41
C ILE A 258 -0.61 -30.68 -10.00
N ARG A 259 -1.36 -29.69 -9.51
CA ARG A 259 -2.80 -29.86 -9.23
C ARG A 259 -3.60 -29.44 -10.45
N PRO A 260 -4.38 -30.33 -11.10
CA PRO A 260 -5.22 -29.92 -12.21
C PRO A 260 -6.34 -29.01 -11.69
N PRO A 261 -6.47 -27.76 -12.18
CA PRO A 261 -7.75 -27.09 -12.16
C PRO A 261 -8.58 -27.75 -13.26
N ASP A 262 -9.84 -28.04 -12.98
CA ASP A 262 -10.78 -28.66 -13.93
C ASP A 262 -10.96 -27.88 -15.26
N THR A 263 -10.27 -26.77 -15.50
CA THR A 263 -10.24 -26.09 -16.81
C THR A 263 -8.92 -25.33 -17.06
N MET A 264 -7.81 -26.02 -17.36
CA MET A 264 -6.80 -25.63 -18.38
C MET A 264 -5.55 -26.51 -18.27
N LYS A 265 -5.12 -27.06 -19.41
CA LYS A 265 -3.88 -27.86 -19.53
C LYS A 265 -2.64 -26.94 -19.43
N HIS A 266 -2.07 -26.87 -18.23
CA HIS A 266 -0.93 -26.02 -17.84
C HIS A 266 0.35 -26.20 -18.68
N ASP A 267 0.47 -27.33 -19.36
CA ASP A 267 1.52 -27.69 -20.30
C ASP A 267 1.54 -26.80 -21.57
N GLU A 268 0.40 -26.29 -22.03
CA GLU A 268 0.38 -25.30 -23.13
C GLU A 268 0.83 -23.91 -22.68
N TRP A 269 0.55 -23.55 -21.43
CA TRP A 269 0.94 -22.27 -20.85
C TRP A 269 2.46 -22.19 -20.61
N ALA A 270 3.06 -23.24 -20.06
CA ALA A 270 4.51 -23.29 -19.79
C ALA A 270 5.35 -23.18 -21.08
N LYS A 271 4.95 -23.89 -22.13
CA LYS A 271 5.61 -23.89 -23.45
C LYS A 271 5.43 -22.56 -24.19
N ARG A 272 4.26 -21.91 -24.08
CA ARG A 272 4.00 -20.61 -24.72
C ARG A 272 4.78 -19.45 -24.08
N ASN A 273 5.07 -19.51 -22.78
CA ASN A 273 5.64 -18.38 -22.03
C ASN A 273 7.18 -18.38 -21.89
N ARG A 274 7.88 -19.34 -22.50
CA ARG A 274 9.37 -19.45 -22.49
C ARG A 274 10.00 -19.36 -21.09
N ILE A 275 9.28 -19.81 -20.06
CA ILE A 275 9.78 -19.87 -18.67
C ILE A 275 10.76 -21.05 -18.50
N ILE A 276 10.60 -22.08 -19.34
CA ILE A 276 11.53 -23.21 -19.47
C ILE A 276 12.38 -22.99 -20.71
N CYS A 277 13.70 -23.00 -20.55
CA CYS A 277 14.63 -22.96 -21.68
C CYS A 277 14.48 -24.23 -22.52
N SER A 278 14.29 -24.09 -23.83
CA SER A 278 14.10 -25.22 -24.77
C SER A 278 15.30 -26.16 -24.86
N ASP A 279 16.49 -25.69 -24.48
CA ASP A 279 17.73 -26.42 -24.67
C ASP A 279 18.15 -27.23 -23.43
N CYS A 280 17.74 -26.80 -22.23
CA CYS A 280 18.16 -27.43 -20.97
C CYS A 280 17.02 -27.79 -20.01
N ASN A 281 15.76 -27.56 -20.39
CA ASN A 281 14.56 -27.95 -19.65
C ASN A 281 14.52 -27.45 -18.17
N THR A 282 15.17 -26.32 -17.88
CA THR A 282 15.28 -25.72 -16.54
C THR A 282 14.65 -24.31 -16.51
N ILE A 283 14.17 -23.87 -15.34
CA ILE A 283 13.56 -22.55 -15.12
C ILE A 283 14.63 -21.46 -15.27
N CYS A 284 14.53 -20.65 -16.33
CA CYS A 284 15.34 -19.43 -16.47
C CYS A 284 14.59 -18.25 -15.85
N MET A 285 14.91 -17.91 -14.60
CA MET A 285 14.70 -16.52 -14.14
C MET A 285 15.75 -15.67 -14.85
N ALA A 286 15.38 -15.06 -15.98
CA ALA A 286 16.32 -14.33 -16.81
C ALA A 286 16.95 -13.15 -16.06
N THR A 287 18.28 -13.16 -16.03
CA THR A 287 19.20 -12.02 -15.92
C THR A 287 18.93 -10.95 -16.97
#